data_AF-A0A8C0EH62-F1
#
_entry.id   AF-A0A8C0EH62-F1
#
_cell.length_a   1.000
_cell.length_b   1.000
_cell.length_c   1.000
_cell.angle_alpha   90.00
_cell.angle_beta   90.00
_cell.angle_gamma   90.00
#
_symmetry.space_group_name_H-M   'P 1'
#
loop_
_entity.id
_entity.type
_entity.pdbx_description
1 polymer ?
#
loop_
_entity_poly.entity_id
_entity_poly.type
_entity_poly.pdbx_seq_one_letter_code
_entity_poly.pdbx_strand_id
1 'polypeptide(L)'
;EKCSVRILVQKAARGLAKWAHQKCGHLGEKATYRWAQDRGIVMSLDMIKTIIVQCPVCQQTHKHPVPYVVKGQLQRGKLPGQIWQMDYVGPLPQD
;
A
#
# COMPACT_ATOMS: atom_id res chain seq x y z
N GLU A 1 -18.35 -11.39 32.92
CA GLU A 1 -17.65 -12.58 32.37
C GLU A 1 -17.69 -12.69 30.84
N LYS A 2 -18.85 -12.65 30.18
CA LYS A 2 -18.97 -12.73 28.70
C LYS A 2 -18.16 -11.68 27.91
N CYS A 3 -18.02 -10.47 28.44
CA CYS A 3 -17.23 -9.40 27.83
C CYS A 3 -15.72 -9.73 27.79
N SER A 4 -15.19 -10.30 28.87
CA SER A 4 -13.78 -10.67 28.99
C SER A 4 -13.39 -11.80 28.03
N VAL A 5 -14.26 -12.81 27.86
CA VAL A 5 -14.04 -13.91 26.90
C VAL A 5 -14.02 -13.38 25.47
N ARG A 6 -14.94 -12.48 25.11
CA ARG A 6 -15.00 -11.86 23.78
C ARG A 6 -13.74 -11.06 23.46
N ILE A 7 -13.19 -10.33 24.44
CA ILE A 7 -11.95 -9.57 24.29
C ILE A 7 -10.75 -10.51 24.03
N LEU A 8 -10.66 -11.62 24.76
CA LEU A 8 -9.58 -12.60 24.60
C LEU A 8 -9.60 -13.25 23.22
N VAL A 9 -10.79 -13.68 22.75
CA VAL A 9 -10.96 -14.27 21.41
C VAL A 9 -10.59 -13.27 20.31
N GLN A 10 -11.00 -12.01 20.46
CA GLN A 10 -10.65 -10.95 19.50
C GLN A 10 -9.13 -10.67 19.46
N LYS A 11 -8.46 -10.66 20.61
CA LYS A 11 -6.99 -10.50 20.67
C LYS A 11 -6.27 -11.65 19.96
N ALA A 12 -6.70 -12.89 20.19
CA ALA A 12 -6.13 -14.06 19.53
C ALA A 12 -6.30 -14.01 18.00
N ALA A 13 -7.52 -13.72 17.52
CA ALA A 13 -7.81 -13.60 16.09
C ALA A 13 -6.96 -12.49 15.42
N ARG A 14 -6.78 -11.36 16.11
CA ARG A 14 -5.94 -10.26 15.62
C ARG A 14 -4.46 -10.63 15.55
N GLY A 15 -3.97 -11.40 16.52
CA GLY A 15 -2.61 -11.95 16.50
C GLY A 15 -2.37 -12.87 15.32
N LEU A 16 -3.31 -13.78 15.07
CA LEU A 16 -3.26 -14.69 13.92
C LEU A 16 -3.29 -13.94 12.59
N ALA A 17 -4.13 -12.91 12.48
CA ALA A 17 -4.22 -12.09 11.28
C ALA A 17 -2.92 -11.33 10.98
N LYS A 18 -2.24 -10.80 12.00
CA LYS A 18 -0.90 -10.21 11.85
C LYS A 18 0.12 -11.22 11.36
N TRP A 19 0.11 -12.41 11.93
CA TRP A 19 1.04 -13.48 11.56
C TRP A 19 0.81 -13.95 10.12
N ALA A 20 -0.44 -14.19 9.72
CA ALA A 20 -0.79 -14.54 8.35
C ALA A 20 -0.32 -13.48 7.34
N HIS A 21 -0.60 -12.20 7.63
CA HIS A 21 -0.16 -11.08 6.79
C HIS A 21 1.38 -11.02 6.64
N GLN A 22 2.12 -11.23 7.73
CA GLN A 22 3.59 -11.30 7.69
C GLN A 22 4.10 -12.51 6.89
N LYS A 23 3.48 -13.69 7.04
CA LYS A 23 3.86 -14.90 6.30
C LYS A 23 3.58 -14.82 4.81
N CYS A 24 2.59 -14.01 4.42
CA CYS A 24 2.34 -13.69 3.02
C CYS A 24 3.36 -12.70 2.44
N GLY A 25 4.30 -12.15 3.22
CA GLY A 25 5.21 -11.12 2.74
C GLY A 25 4.52 -9.76 2.55
N HIS A 26 3.64 -9.40 3.48
CA HIS A 26 2.89 -8.13 3.45
C HIS A 26 1.96 -7.96 2.24
N LEU A 27 1.57 -9.05 1.57
CA LEU A 27 0.59 -8.99 0.50
C LEU A 27 -0.78 -8.49 0.97
N GLY A 28 -1.59 -8.06 -0.01
CA GLY A 28 -2.91 -7.50 0.21
C GLY A 28 -3.93 -8.46 0.82
N GLU A 29 -5.14 -7.94 1.01
CA GLU A 29 -6.25 -8.62 1.70
C GLU A 29 -6.54 -10.02 1.14
N LYS A 30 -6.70 -10.14 -0.19
CA LYS A 30 -7.06 -11.40 -0.84
C LYS A 30 -5.99 -12.48 -0.66
N ALA A 31 -4.72 -12.10 -0.74
CA ALA A 31 -3.61 -13.02 -0.55
C ALA A 31 -3.54 -13.52 0.90
N THR A 32 -3.71 -12.61 1.87
CA THR A 32 -3.75 -12.96 3.30
C THR A 32 -4.95 -13.87 3.62
N TYR A 33 -6.12 -13.57 3.04
CA TYR A 33 -7.32 -14.42 3.19
C TYR A 33 -7.12 -15.81 2.59
N ARG A 34 -6.58 -15.88 1.37
CA ARG A 34 -6.33 -17.16 0.70
C ARG A 34 -5.32 -18.01 1.46
N TRP A 35 -4.23 -17.40 1.93
CA TRP A 35 -3.21 -18.08 2.72
C TRP A 35 -3.76 -18.73 3.99
N ALA A 36 -4.70 -18.05 4.66
CA ALA A 36 -5.39 -18.55 5.84
C ALA A 36 -6.37 -19.69 5.48
N GLN A 37 -7.13 -19.52 4.40
CA GLN A 37 -8.06 -20.53 3.88
C GLN A 37 -7.34 -21.84 3.52
N ASP A 38 -6.20 -21.75 2.83
CA ASP A 38 -5.39 -22.91 2.44
C ASP A 38 -4.86 -23.71 3.65
N ARG A 39 -4.94 -23.13 4.86
CA ARG A 39 -4.49 -23.73 6.14
C ARG A 39 -5.65 -24.03 7.10
N GLY A 40 -6.90 -23.91 6.64
CA GLY A 40 -8.09 -24.14 7.47
C GLY A 40 -8.30 -23.10 8.57
N ILE A 41 -7.63 -21.95 8.48
CA ILE A 41 -7.75 -20.88 9.46
C ILE A 41 -8.91 -19.96 9.06
N VAL A 42 -9.94 -19.91 9.91
CA VAL A 42 -11.06 -18.99 9.72
C VAL A 42 -10.64 -17.57 10.14
N MET A 43 -10.61 -16.64 9.19
CA MET A 43 -10.31 -15.23 9.43
C MET A 43 -11.37 -14.33 8.80
N SER A 44 -11.76 -13.29 9.54
CA SER A 44 -12.64 -12.23 9.02
C SER A 44 -11.86 -11.32 8.07
N LEU A 45 -12.45 -10.99 6.92
CA LEU A 45 -11.91 -10.02 5.97
C LEU A 45 -11.74 -8.63 6.61
N ASP A 46 -12.66 -8.22 7.47
CA ASP A 46 -12.57 -6.92 8.16
C ASP A 46 -11.39 -6.87 9.13
N MET A 47 -11.09 -8.00 9.80
CA MET A 47 -9.89 -8.13 10.64
C MET A 47 -8.62 -8.02 9.80
N ILE A 48 -8.59 -8.65 8.62
CA ILE A 48 -7.45 -8.59 7.69
C ILE A 48 -7.24 -7.15 7.21
N LYS A 49 -8.29 -6.48 6.74
CA LYS A 49 -8.25 -5.06 6.33
C LYS A 49 -7.69 -4.17 7.45
N THR A 50 -8.20 -4.36 8.67
CA THR A 50 -7.76 -3.62 9.85
C THR A 50 -6.27 -3.82 10.11
N ILE A 51 -5.78 -5.06 10.01
CA ILE A 51 -4.36 -5.37 10.23
C ILE A 51 -3.46 -4.79 9.15
N ILE A 52 -3.87 -4.84 7.89
CA ILE A 52 -3.10 -4.30 6.76
C ILE A 52 -2.98 -2.78 6.91
N VAL A 53 -4.10 -2.09 7.17
CA VAL A 53 -4.11 -0.62 7.37
C VAL A 53 -3.24 -0.22 8.56
N GLN A 54 -3.19 -1.03 9.62
CA GLN A 54 -2.39 -0.77 10.82
C GLN A 54 -0.95 -1.30 10.74
N CYS A 55 -0.55 -1.96 9.65
CA CYS A 55 0.78 -2.52 9.53
C CYS A 55 1.81 -1.41 9.23
N PRO A 56 2.83 -1.17 10.08
CA PRO A 56 3.79 -0.08 9.86
C PRO A 56 4.58 -0.22 8.55
N VAL A 57 4.93 -1.45 8.17
CA VAL A 57 5.64 -1.75 6.91
C VAL A 57 4.76 -1.40 5.71
N CYS A 58 3.48 -1.80 5.74
CA CYS A 58 2.54 -1.47 4.67
C CYS A 58 2.28 0.04 4.61
N GLN A 59 2.13 0.70 5.76
CA GLN A 59 1.98 2.15 5.82
C GLN A 59 3.19 2.90 5.26
N GLN A 60 4.39 2.33 5.32
CA GLN A 60 5.59 2.97 4.75
C GLN A 60 5.74 2.67 3.25
N THR A 61 5.40 1.47 2.81
CA THR A 61 5.59 1.01 1.41
C THR A 61 4.43 1.39 0.48
N HIS A 62 3.18 1.33 0.96
CA HIS A 62 1.99 1.76 0.20
C HIS A 62 1.79 3.29 0.17
N LYS A 63 2.70 4.05 0.78
CA LYS A 63 2.76 5.53 0.66
C LYS A 63 3.18 6.02 -0.72
N HIS A 64 3.50 5.10 -1.63
CA HIS A 64 3.65 5.41 -3.04
C HIS A 64 2.39 4.96 -3.78
N PRO A 65 1.23 5.64 -3.60
CA PRO A 65 0.21 5.56 -4.62
C PRO A 65 0.88 5.96 -5.93
N VAL A 66 0.47 5.32 -7.04
CA VAL A 66 0.80 5.81 -8.39
C VAL A 66 0.61 7.33 -8.31
N PRO A 67 1.67 8.13 -8.55
CA PRO A 67 1.56 9.57 -8.39
C PRO A 67 0.35 9.98 -9.21
N TYR A 68 -0.63 10.58 -8.54
CA TYR A 68 -1.71 11.23 -9.24
C TYR A 68 -1.02 12.30 -10.07
N VAL A 69 -0.79 11.99 -11.36
CA VAL A 69 -0.13 12.90 -12.28
C VAL A 69 -1.15 14.01 -12.49
N VAL A 70 -1.10 15.03 -11.62
CA VAL A 70 -1.74 16.30 -11.88
C VAL A 70 -1.07 16.82 -13.15
N LYS A 71 -1.70 16.57 -14.30
CA LYS A 71 -1.27 17.18 -15.55
C LYS A 71 -1.61 18.66 -15.44
N GLY A 72 -0.67 19.44 -14.89
CA GLY A 72 -0.71 20.88 -14.99
C GLY A 72 -0.55 21.32 -16.44
N GLN A 73 -1.02 22.52 -16.77
CA GLN A 73 -0.75 23.14 -18.06
C GLN A 73 0.56 23.93 -17.94
N LEU A 74 1.55 23.60 -18.79
CA LEU A 74 2.78 24.38 -18.88
C LEU A 74 2.42 25.82 -19.27
N GLN A 75 2.92 26.78 -18.49
CA GLN A 75 2.67 28.20 -18.75
C GLN A 75 3.41 28.62 -20.03
N ARG A 76 2.74 29.36 -20.91
CA ARG A 76 3.31 29.92 -22.13
C ARG A 76 3.42 31.44 -22.01
N GLY A 77 4.47 32.01 -22.59
CA GLY A 77 4.59 33.45 -22.76
C GLY A 77 3.47 33.98 -23.66
N LYS A 78 2.99 35.19 -23.37
CA LYS A 78 2.06 35.94 -24.22
C LYS A 78 2.78 36.65 -25.37
N LEU A 79 4.05 36.98 -25.18
CA LEU A 79 4.90 37.67 -26.15
C LEU A 79 6.05 36.77 -26.63
N PRO A 80 6.59 37.02 -27.84
CA PRO A 80 7.80 36.36 -28.32
C PRO A 80 8.95 36.51 -27.31
N GLY A 81 9.66 35.42 -27.05
CA GLY A 81 10.84 35.42 -26.18
C GLY A 81 10.58 35.53 -24.68
N GLN A 82 9.31 35.56 -24.23
CA GLN A 82 8.98 35.76 -22.82
C GLN A 82 9.26 34.54 -21.92
N ILE A 83 9.13 33.31 -22.44
CA ILE A 83 9.39 32.07 -21.70
C ILE A 83 10.12 31.09 -22.60
N TRP A 84 11.22 30.52 -22.08
CA TRP A 84 12.00 29.46 -22.72
C TRP A 84 12.15 28.29 -21.76
N GLN A 85 11.95 27.07 -22.24
CA GLN A 85 12.29 25.84 -21.52
C GLN A 85 13.45 25.18 -22.24
N MET A 86 14.49 24.84 -21.50
CA MET A 86 15.71 24.20 -22.02
C MET A 86 16.03 23.02 -21.13
N ASP A 87 16.42 21.91 -21.74
CA ASP A 87 16.94 20.74 -21.06
C ASP A 87 17.99 20.07 -21.93
N TYR A 88 18.86 19.27 -21.31
CA TYR A 88 19.90 18.53 -22.01
C TYR A 88 19.42 17.12 -22.36
N VAL A 89 19.69 16.69 -23.59
CA VAL A 89 19.50 15.31 -24.01
C VAL A 89 20.85 14.61 -23.97
N GLY A 90 20.97 13.51 -23.22
CA GLY A 90 22.21 12.75 -23.16
C GLY A 90 22.15 11.45 -22.35
N PRO A 91 23.23 10.64 -22.39
CA PRO A 91 24.45 10.84 -23.17
C PRO A 91 24.23 10.58 -24.68
N LEU A 92 24.94 11.33 -25.53
CA LEU A 92 24.93 11.10 -26.98
C LEU A 92 25.86 9.92 -27.33
N PRO A 93 25.61 9.21 -28.45
CA PRO A 93 26.52 8.16 -28.92
C PRO A 93 27.94 8.69 -29.11
N GLN A 94 28.92 7.84 -28.82
CA GLN A 94 30.32 8.06 -29.19
C GLN A 94 30.61 7.24 -30.45
N ASP A 95 31.34 7.83 -31.39
CA ASP A 95 31.87 7.16 -32.59
C ASP A 95 32.96 6.14 -32.22
#